data_AF-V4SRW8-F1
#
_entry.id   AF-V4SRW8-F1
#
_cell.length_a   1.000
_cell.length_b   1.000
_cell.length_c   1.000
_cell.angle_alpha   90.00
_cell.angle_beta   90.00
_cell.angle_gamma   90.00
#
_symmetry.space_group_name_H-M   'P 1'
#
loop_
_entity.id
_entity.type
_entity.pdbx_description
1 polymer ?
#
loop_
_entity_poly.entity_id
_entity_poly.type
_entity_poly.pdbx_seq_one_letter_code
_entity_poly.pdbx_strand_id
1 'polypeptide(L)'
;MEGDIFSGIGNNGTQVNGRVMQTFQRSFGQVQDILDQNRLLINEINQNHESKIPDNLTRNVGLIKELNNNIRRVVNLYADLSTSFSRSVEGSLEDESAGKASQKRIRSG
;
A
#
# COMPACT_ATOMS: atom_id res chain seq x y z
N MET A 1 -23.04 -1.41 -23.11
CA MET A 1 -22.79 -2.57 -22.25
C MET A 1 -21.30 -2.76 -22.22
N GLU A 2 -20.71 -2.61 -21.04
CA GLU A 2 -19.27 -2.66 -20.78
C GLU A 2 -18.75 -4.07 -21.05
N GLY A 3 -17.67 -4.17 -21.83
CA GLY A 3 -16.96 -5.40 -22.10
C GLY A 3 -15.72 -5.08 -22.92
N ASP A 4 -14.60 -5.70 -22.58
CA ASP A 4 -13.33 -5.70 -23.33
C ASP A 4 -12.27 -4.63 -23.03
N ILE A 5 -12.07 -4.27 -21.77
CA ILE A 5 -10.78 -3.66 -21.35
C ILE A 5 -9.72 -4.74 -21.02
N PHE A 6 -10.07 -6.04 -20.98
CA PHE A 6 -9.20 -7.09 -20.42
C PHE A 6 -8.55 -8.07 -21.41
N SER A 7 -8.64 -7.85 -22.73
CA SER A 7 -8.16 -8.84 -23.73
C SER A 7 -6.67 -8.72 -24.12
N GLY A 8 -5.93 -7.74 -23.59
CA GLY A 8 -4.57 -7.42 -24.07
C GLY A 8 -3.39 -7.96 -23.25
N ILE A 9 -3.60 -8.59 -22.09
CA ILE A 9 -2.49 -8.94 -21.16
C ILE A 9 -2.15 -10.42 -21.29
N GLY A 10 -1.18 -10.71 -22.17
CA GLY A 10 -0.54 -12.02 -22.23
C GLY A 10 0.10 -12.39 -20.89
N ASN A 11 -0.03 -13.67 -20.53
CA ASN A 11 0.45 -14.49 -19.41
C ASN A 11 1.54 -14.04 -18.39
N ASN A 12 2.22 -12.89 -18.55
CA ASN A 12 3.24 -12.39 -17.62
C ASN A 12 2.70 -11.30 -16.67
N GLY A 13 1.70 -10.50 -17.07
CA GLY A 13 1.14 -9.42 -16.25
C GLY A 13 0.34 -9.90 -15.02
N THR A 14 -0.16 -11.14 -15.05
CA THR A 14 -0.91 -11.74 -13.94
C THR A 14 -0.03 -12.05 -12.71
N GLN A 15 1.25 -12.40 -12.91
CA GLN A 15 2.17 -12.70 -11.80
C GLN A 15 2.69 -11.45 -11.08
N VAL A 16 2.95 -10.36 -11.82
CA VAL A 16 3.39 -9.09 -11.25
C VAL A 16 2.27 -8.49 -10.39
N ASN A 17 1.02 -8.56 -10.87
CA ASN A 17 -0.17 -8.13 -10.13
C ASN A 17 -0.36 -8.90 -8.80
N GLY A 18 -0.10 -10.22 -8.79
CA GLY A 18 -0.27 -11.06 -7.60
C GLY A 18 0.62 -10.67 -6.41
N ARG A 19 1.88 -10.30 -6.66
CA ARG A 19 2.82 -9.88 -5.59
C ARG A 19 2.46 -8.52 -5.01
N VAL A 20 2.03 -7.58 -5.85
CA VAL A 20 1.55 -6.27 -5.41
C VAL A 20 0.28 -6.42 -4.60
N MET A 21 -0.66 -7.26 -5.05
CA MET A 21 -1.90 -7.52 -4.33
C MET A 21 -1.66 -8.15 -2.95
N GLN A 22 -0.72 -9.08 -2.85
CA GLN A 22 -0.33 -9.65 -1.55
C GLN A 22 0.26 -8.60 -0.61
N THR A 23 1.10 -7.71 -1.13
CA THR A 23 1.68 -6.59 -0.36
C THR A 23 0.57 -5.64 0.10
N PHE A 24 -0.40 -5.32 -0.77
CA PHE A 24 -1.55 -4.50 -0.45
C PHE A 24 -2.38 -5.09 0.69
N GLN A 25 -2.76 -6.37 0.58
CA GLN A 25 -3.55 -7.06 1.61
C GLN A 25 -2.87 -7.04 2.98
N ARG A 26 -1.55 -7.30 3.00
CA ARG A 26 -0.76 -7.25 4.23
C ARG A 26 -0.69 -5.84 4.81
N SER A 27 -0.34 -4.84 4.01
CA SER A 27 -0.24 -3.45 4.47
C SER A 27 -1.58 -2.94 4.98
N PHE A 28 -2.69 -3.31 4.33
CA PHE A 28 -4.03 -2.90 4.76
C PHE A 28 -4.39 -3.48 6.13
N GLY A 29 -4.17 -4.78 6.35
CA GLY A 29 -4.37 -5.39 7.66
C GLY A 29 -3.54 -4.70 8.75
N GLN A 30 -2.26 -4.43 8.48
CA GLN A 30 -1.38 -3.72 9.43
C GLN A 30 -1.85 -2.30 9.73
N VAL A 31 -2.31 -1.55 8.72
CA VAL A 31 -2.87 -0.21 8.93
C VAL A 31 -4.13 -0.30 9.80
N GLN A 32 -5.02 -1.26 9.53
CA GLN A 32 -6.22 -1.44 10.32
C GLN A 32 -5.90 -1.72 11.80
N ASP A 33 -4.99 -2.67 12.07
CA ASP A 33 -4.55 -2.98 13.44
C ASP A 33 -4.01 -1.74 14.18
N ILE A 34 -3.22 -0.90 13.49
CA ILE A 34 -2.67 0.33 14.06
C ILE A 34 -3.78 1.36 14.33
N LEU A 35 -4.76 1.48 13.45
CA LEU A 35 -5.88 2.41 13.63
C LEU A 35 -6.83 1.97 14.74
N ASP A 36 -7.04 0.66 14.90
CA ASP A 36 -7.78 0.10 16.03
C ASP A 36 -7.06 0.38 17.36
N GLN A 37 -5.72 0.27 17.39
CA GLN A 37 -4.93 0.70 18.54
C GLN A 37 -5.06 2.20 18.80
N ASN A 38 -5.02 3.05 17.77
CA ASN A 38 -5.25 4.49 17.93
C ASN A 38 -6.62 4.80 18.52
N ARG A 39 -7.66 4.05 18.14
CA ARG A 39 -9.00 4.21 18.71
C ARG A 39 -8.99 3.94 20.21
N LEU A 40 -8.29 2.90 20.67
CA LEU A 40 -8.15 2.60 22.10
C LEU A 40 -7.36 3.70 22.84
N LEU A 41 -6.24 4.15 22.26
CA LEU A 41 -5.43 5.23 22.84
C LEU A 41 -6.24 6.53 23.00
N ILE A 42 -7.04 6.90 21.98
CA ILE A 42 -7.89 8.09 22.04
C ILE A 42 -8.93 7.96 23.16
N ASN A 43 -9.55 6.79 23.30
CA ASN A 43 -10.51 6.56 24.37
C ASN A 43 -9.86 6.72 25.75
N GLU A 44 -8.66 6.17 25.97
CA GLU A 44 -7.94 6.31 27.23
C GLU A 44 -7.53 7.77 27.48
N ILE A 45 -7.03 8.47 26.45
CA ILE A 45 -6.69 9.89 26.54
C ILE A 45 -7.90 10.72 26.98
N ASN A 46 -9.07 10.46 26.41
CA ASN A 46 -10.31 11.13 26.75
C ASN A 46 -10.74 10.84 28.19
N GLN A 47 -10.71 9.57 28.62
CA GLN A 47 -11.02 9.19 30.00
C GLN A 47 -10.08 9.87 31.02
N ASN A 48 -8.79 9.90 30.72
CA ASN A 48 -7.81 10.60 31.54
C ASN A 48 -8.11 12.11 31.63
N HIS A 49 -8.50 12.73 30.50
CA HIS A 49 -8.87 14.14 30.45
C HIS A 49 -10.16 14.44 31.25
N GLU A 50 -11.18 13.60 31.11
CA GLU A 50 -12.45 13.70 31.85
C GLU A 50 -12.26 13.53 33.36
N SER A 51 -11.35 12.62 33.78
CA SER A 51 -11.06 12.39 35.19
C SER A 51 -10.42 13.59 35.90
N LYS A 52 -9.74 14.48 35.15
CA LYS A 52 -8.98 15.64 35.65
C LYS A 52 -7.94 15.31 36.74
N ILE A 53 -7.56 14.05 36.89
CA ILE A 53 -6.51 13.64 37.83
C ILE A 53 -5.15 14.03 37.23
N PRO A 54 -4.32 14.83 37.93
CA PRO A 54 -3.06 15.35 37.39
C PRO A 54 -2.10 14.27 36.85
N ASP A 55 -2.01 13.13 37.53
CA ASP A 55 -1.16 12.01 37.10
C ASP A 55 -1.63 11.38 35.79
N ASN A 56 -2.95 11.29 35.58
CA ASN A 56 -3.55 10.78 34.35
C ASN A 56 -3.33 11.74 33.18
N LEU A 57 -3.42 13.06 33.43
CA LEU A 57 -3.08 14.07 32.43
C LEU A 57 -1.60 14.00 32.03
N THR A 58 -0.71 13.70 32.98
CA THR A 58 0.71 13.47 32.69
C THR A 58 0.90 12.22 31.82
N ARG A 59 0.16 11.14 32.10
CA ARG A 59 0.15 9.92 31.27
C ARG A 59 -0.31 10.19 29.83
N ASN A 60 -1.26 11.11 29.61
CA ASN A 60 -1.71 11.48 28.26
C ASN A 60 -0.57 11.96 27.34
N VAL A 61 0.48 12.59 27.89
CA VAL A 61 1.65 12.99 27.09
C VAL A 61 2.33 11.76 26.46
N GLY A 62 2.42 10.65 27.20
CA GLY A 62 2.93 9.38 26.68
C GLY A 62 2.02 8.75 25.63
N LEU A 63 0.72 8.68 25.92
CA LEU A 63 -0.28 8.11 25.01
C LEU A 63 -0.35 8.88 23.67
N ILE A 64 -0.30 10.21 23.72
CA ILE A 64 -0.27 11.06 22.51
C ILE A 64 1.01 10.85 21.70
N LYS A 65 2.16 10.63 22.36
CA LYS A 65 3.41 10.27 21.66
C LYS A 65 3.27 8.93 20.94
N GLU A 66 2.65 7.95 21.58
CA GLU A 66 2.38 6.63 20.97
C GLU A 66 1.42 6.75 19.77
N LEU A 67 0.33 7.49 19.92
CA LEU A 67 -0.62 7.79 18.83
C LEU A 67 0.09 8.44 17.64
N ASN A 68 0.94 9.43 17.88
CA ASN A 68 1.73 10.09 16.83
C ASN A 68 2.71 9.13 16.15
N ASN A 69 3.33 8.22 16.90
CA ASN A 69 4.20 7.19 16.33
C ASN A 69 3.41 6.22 15.43
N ASN A 70 2.21 5.83 15.85
CA ASN A 70 1.31 4.99 15.07
C ASN A 70 0.93 5.67 13.74
N ILE A 71 0.61 6.96 13.75
CA ILE A 71 0.34 7.71 12.51
C ILE A 71 1.57 7.73 11.58
N ARG A 72 2.78 7.95 12.10
CA ARG A 72 4.00 7.86 11.28
C ARG A 72 4.17 6.48 10.64
N ARG A 73 3.86 5.40 11.38
CA ARG A 73 3.91 4.03 10.85
C ARG A 73 2.90 3.82 9.73
N VAL A 74 1.67 4.31 9.88
CA VAL A 74 0.65 4.25 8.83
C VAL A 74 1.11 4.97 7.57
N VAL A 75 1.69 6.18 7.71
CA VAL A 75 2.25 6.94 6.58
C VAL A 75 3.34 6.13 5.87
N ASN A 76 4.26 5.52 6.61
CA ASN A 76 5.32 4.69 6.01
C ASN A 76 4.75 3.47 5.26
N LEU A 77 3.76 2.77 5.83
CA LEU A 77 3.12 1.63 5.16
C LEU A 77 2.48 2.02 3.83
N TYR A 78 1.85 3.20 3.77
CA TYR A 78 1.30 3.71 2.51
C TYR A 78 2.38 4.15 1.52
N ALA A 79 3.47 4.75 1.99
CA ALA A 79 4.60 5.12 1.13
C ALA A 79 5.26 3.87 0.50
N ASP A 80 5.47 2.82 1.28
CA ASP A 80 6.02 1.55 0.80
C ASP A 80 5.09 0.89 -0.22
N LEU A 81 3.78 0.92 0.04
CA LEU A 81 2.78 0.38 -0.86
C LEU A 81 2.73 1.15 -2.19
N SER A 82 2.71 2.48 -2.12
CA SER A 82 2.73 3.36 -3.30
C SER A 82 3.98 3.10 -4.14
N THR A 83 5.15 3.00 -3.52
CA THR A 83 6.40 2.74 -4.22
C THR A 83 6.43 1.33 -4.83
N SER A 84 5.89 0.33 -4.12
CA SER A 84 5.75 -1.04 -4.66
C SER A 84 4.82 -1.09 -5.87
N PHE A 85 3.72 -0.33 -5.84
CA PHE A 85 2.79 -0.24 -6.95
C PHE A 85 3.42 0.45 -8.17
N SER A 86 4.06 1.61 -7.98
CA SER A 86 4.74 2.34 -9.07
C SER A 86 5.78 1.47 -9.78
N ARG A 87 6.62 0.75 -9.03
CA ARG A 87 7.61 -0.18 -9.61
C ARG A 87 6.99 -1.30 -10.42
N SER A 88 5.85 -1.82 -9.98
CA SER A 88 5.13 -2.88 -10.69
C SER A 88 4.57 -2.40 -12.03
N VAL A 89 4.14 -1.14 -12.12
CA VAL A 89 3.61 -0.58 -13.36
C VAL A 89 4.75 -0.28 -14.33
N GLU A 90 5.85 0.29 -13.85
CA GLU A 90 7.02 0.61 -14.68
C GLU A 90 7.69 -0.65 -15.26
N GLY A 91 7.85 -1.71 -14.46
CA GLY A 91 8.37 -3.00 -14.94
C GLY A 91 7.43 -3.71 -15.93
N SER A 92 6.17 -3.28 -16.07
CA SER A 92 5.24 -3.81 -17.08
C SER A 92 5.40 -3.12 -18.44
N LEU A 93 6.04 -1.94 -18.51
CA LEU A 93 6.20 -1.15 -19.75
C LEU A 93 7.49 -1.49 -20.51
N GLU A 94 8.52 -1.99 -19.82
CA GLU A 94 9.81 -2.35 -20.45
C GLU A 94 9.74 -3.66 -21.28
N ASP A 95 8.78 -4.55 -21.00
CA ASP A 95 8.64 -5.86 -21.68
C ASP A 95 7.92 -5.75 -23.05
N GLU A 96 7.24 -4.63 -23.35
CA GLU A 96 6.54 -4.43 -24.63
C GLU A 96 7.45 -3.90 -25.78
N SER A 97 8.69 -3.50 -25.50
CA SER A 97 9.57 -2.88 -26.52
C SER A 97 10.46 -3.87 -27.30
N ALA A 98 10.61 -5.12 -26.84
CA ALA A 98 11.54 -6.09 -27.44
C ALA A 98 10.99 -6.89 -28.64
N GLY A 99 9.76 -6.60 -29.10
CA GLY A 99 8.98 -7.51 -29.95
C GLY A 99 8.71 -7.11 -31.40
N LYS A 100 9.47 -6.22 -32.06
CA LYS A 100 9.26 -5.90 -33.49
C LYS A 100 10.55 -5.64 -34.28
N ALA A 101 11.34 -6.69 -34.53
CA ALA A 101 12.48 -6.60 -35.46
C ALA A 101 12.74 -7.90 -36.24
N SER A 102 11.72 -8.50 -36.86
CA SER A 102 11.90 -9.70 -37.70
C SER A 102 10.94 -9.75 -38.88
N GLN A 103 10.97 -8.77 -39.79
CA GLN A 103 10.32 -8.95 -41.10
C GLN A 103 11.11 -8.29 -42.22
N LYS A 104 12.15 -8.99 -42.71
CA LYS A 104 12.61 -8.88 -44.09
C LYS A 104 13.46 -10.11 -44.47
N ARG A 105 12.82 -11.12 -45.05
CA ARG A 105 13.50 -12.06 -45.95
C ARG A 105 12.70 -12.14 -47.24
N ILE A 106 13.08 -11.27 -48.18
CA ILE A 106 12.73 -11.39 -49.59
C ILE A 106 13.59 -12.53 -50.13
N ARG A 107 12.97 -13.59 -50.67
CA ARG A 107 13.66 -14.62 -51.46
C ARG A 107 13.26 -14.43 -52.92
N SER A 108 14.24 -14.09 -53.76
CA SER A 108 14.14 -14.19 -55.21
C SER A 108 14.33 -15.65 -55.64
N GLY A 109 13.51 -16.09 -56.58
CA GLY A 109 13.58 -17.37 -57.27
C GLY A 109 12.55 -17.36 -58.38
#